data_AF-A0A7L4ZSQ1-F1
#
_entry.id   AF-A0A7L4ZSQ1-F1
#
_cell.length_a   1.000
_cell.length_b   1.000
_cell.length_c   1.000
_cell.angle_alpha   90.00
_cell.angle_beta   90.00
_cell.angle_gamma   90.00
#
_symmetry.space_group_name_H-M   'P 1'
#
loop_
_entity.id
_entity.type
_entity.pdbx_description
1 polymer ?
#
loop_
_entity_poly.entity_id
_entity_poly.type
_entity_poly.pdbx_seq_one_letter_code
_entity_poly.pdbx_strand_id
1 'polypeptide(L)'
;MNLASILDRLHAQARQNRWLRYFAVFNRVALAAGFIPSGFVKIMGERFTSLSNNHPMGHYLEALHHTGYYYPFIGVLQVTAALLLLLPGTAVLGAVLYLPIILNICILSLAVRFDGSLLTSPLMVLANLYLLCWYYDRIKFLFPFTQPPAPAALPAQNSSNKFPTAFFAGVAATVALVVVGITSFDIKPYNTLADCRMQFKGGTRTQAGNRFCECIHNQGIPLDQAMAEYRQAPDDPASPPLPAVSTSVVR
;
A
#
# COMPACT_ATOMS: atom_id res chain seq x y z
N MET A 1 -12.36 -17.89 -30.04
CA MET A 1 -10.92 -17.70 -29.74
C MET A 1 -10.67 -18.17 -28.31
N ASN A 2 -9.63 -18.97 -28.07
CA ASN A 2 -9.32 -19.46 -26.71
C ASN A 2 -8.71 -18.32 -25.87
N LEU A 3 -9.04 -18.26 -24.57
CA LEU A 3 -8.52 -17.24 -23.64
C LEU A 3 -6.98 -17.20 -23.63
N ALA A 4 -6.34 -18.36 -23.68
CA ALA A 4 -4.88 -18.48 -23.71
C ALA A 4 -4.25 -17.76 -24.93
N SER A 5 -4.84 -17.88 -26.12
CA SER A 5 -4.28 -17.26 -27.33
C SER A 5 -4.48 -15.74 -27.36
N ILE A 6 -5.54 -15.24 -26.71
CA ILE A 6 -5.73 -13.80 -26.50
C ILE A 6 -4.64 -13.25 -25.57
N LEU A 7 -4.39 -13.92 -24.45
CA LEU A 7 -3.37 -13.53 -23.48
C LEU A 7 -1.96 -13.56 -24.09
N ASP A 8 -1.62 -14.61 -24.84
CA ASP A 8 -0.33 -14.70 -25.54
C ASP A 8 -0.15 -13.56 -26.56
N ARG A 9 -1.20 -13.20 -27.32
CA ARG A 9 -1.15 -12.09 -28.28
C ARG A 9 -0.96 -10.74 -27.58
N LEU A 10 -1.73 -10.47 -26.52
CA LEU A 10 -1.63 -9.24 -25.75
C LEU A 10 -0.24 -9.10 -25.11
N HIS A 11 0.27 -10.19 -24.52
CA HIS A 11 1.60 -10.21 -23.94
C HIS A 11 2.69 -9.95 -24.99
N ALA A 12 2.63 -10.61 -26.15
CA ALA A 12 3.57 -10.38 -27.24
C ALA A 12 3.58 -8.92 -27.72
N GLN A 13 2.40 -8.30 -27.87
CA GLN A 13 2.27 -6.88 -28.20
C GLN A 13 2.88 -5.96 -27.13
N ALA A 14 2.63 -6.24 -25.86
CA ALA A 14 3.19 -5.48 -24.75
C ALA A 14 4.72 -5.54 -24.71
N ARG A 15 5.30 -6.72 -24.96
CA ARG A 15 6.76 -6.97 -24.97
C ARG A 15 7.50 -6.23 -26.08
N GLN A 16 6.82 -5.94 -27.20
CA GLN A 16 7.36 -5.15 -28.30
C GLN A 16 7.44 -3.64 -27.99
N ASN A 17 6.74 -3.14 -26.96
CA ASN A 17 6.75 -1.71 -26.62
C ASN A 17 7.91 -1.37 -25.65
N ARG A 18 8.75 -0.40 -26.03
CA ARG A 18 9.89 0.02 -25.20
C ARG A 18 9.49 0.69 -23.87
N TRP A 19 8.38 1.44 -23.86
CA TRP A 19 7.93 2.16 -22.66
C TRP A 19 7.42 1.21 -21.59
N LEU A 20 6.74 0.13 -21.99
CA LEU A 20 6.30 -0.92 -21.06
C LEU A 20 7.51 -1.70 -20.50
N ARG A 21 8.58 -1.84 -21.29
CA ARG A 21 9.84 -2.40 -20.81
C ARG A 21 10.51 -1.51 -19.77
N TYR A 22 10.58 -0.19 -20.01
CA TYR A 22 11.09 0.75 -19.01
C TYR A 22 10.23 0.76 -17.75
N PHE A 23 8.90 0.70 -17.90
CA PHE A 23 7.99 0.59 -16.76
C PHE A 23 8.22 -0.69 -15.95
N ALA A 24 8.52 -1.83 -16.61
CA ALA A 24 8.90 -3.06 -15.92
C ALA A 24 10.22 -2.93 -15.16
N VAL A 25 11.24 -2.30 -15.75
CA VAL A 25 12.52 -2.03 -15.07
C VAL A 25 12.32 -1.10 -13.87
N PHE A 26 11.54 -0.03 -14.05
CA PHE A 26 11.16 0.89 -12.98
C PHE A 26 10.48 0.15 -11.83
N ASN A 27 9.45 -0.67 -12.10
CA ASN A 27 8.75 -1.43 -11.05
C ASN A 27 9.70 -2.38 -10.31
N ARG A 28 10.63 -3.06 -10.99
CA ARG A 28 11.62 -3.92 -10.33
C ARG A 28 12.50 -3.14 -9.35
N VAL A 29 13.03 -2.00 -9.79
CA VAL A 29 13.91 -1.16 -8.96
C VAL A 29 13.13 -0.53 -7.81
N ALA A 30 11.93 0.01 -8.06
CA ALA A 30 11.09 0.64 -7.05
C ALA A 30 10.63 -0.36 -5.97
N LEU A 31 10.18 -1.56 -6.37
CA LEU A 31 9.77 -2.60 -5.43
C LEU A 31 10.94 -3.10 -4.59
N ALA A 32 12.13 -3.25 -5.19
CA ALA A 32 13.33 -3.62 -4.46
C ALA A 32 13.75 -2.51 -3.47
N ALA A 33 13.69 -1.25 -3.88
CA ALA A 33 13.96 -0.10 -3.02
C ALA A 33 13.00 -0.01 -1.83
N GLY A 34 11.76 -0.49 -1.94
CA GLY A 34 10.83 -0.57 -0.82
C GLY A 34 11.14 -1.71 0.16
N PHE A 35 11.49 -2.90 -0.34
CA PHE A 35 11.70 -4.09 0.49
C PHE A 35 13.11 -4.19 1.08
N ILE A 36 14.15 -3.63 0.45
CA ILE A 36 15.52 -3.69 0.99
C ILE A 36 15.61 -2.99 2.35
N PRO A 37 15.25 -1.70 2.51
CA PRO A 37 15.34 -1.02 3.80
C PRO A 37 14.40 -1.66 4.82
N SER A 38 13.16 -1.94 4.42
CA SER A 38 12.14 -2.53 5.29
C SER A 38 12.54 -3.89 5.83
N GLY A 39 13.14 -4.75 4.98
CA GLY A 39 13.60 -6.07 5.38
C GLY A 39 14.88 -6.02 6.20
N PHE A 40 15.82 -5.13 5.85
CA PHE A 40 17.09 -4.99 6.56
C PHE A 40 16.90 -4.58 8.03
N VAL A 41 16.01 -3.62 8.32
CA VAL A 41 15.65 -3.23 9.71
C VAL A 41 15.16 -4.44 10.52
N LYS A 42 14.36 -5.33 9.91
CA LYS A 42 13.87 -6.54 10.58
C LYS A 42 14.99 -7.55 10.85
N ILE A 43 15.92 -7.70 9.92
CA ILE A 43 17.09 -8.59 10.07
C ILE A 43 18.00 -8.10 11.20
N MET A 44 18.17 -6.79 11.34
CA MET A 44 18.95 -6.18 12.44
C MET A 44 18.26 -6.30 13.81
N GLY A 45 17.01 -6.80 13.87
CA GLY A 45 16.24 -6.91 15.11
C GLY A 45 15.73 -5.56 15.63
N GLU A 46 15.78 -4.52 14.81
CA GLU A 46 15.31 -3.18 15.16
C GLU A 46 13.79 -3.06 14.95
N ARG A 47 13.14 -2.17 15.69
CA ARG A 47 11.72 -1.86 15.48
C ARG A 47 11.51 -1.26 14.08
N PHE A 48 10.46 -1.71 13.39
CA PHE A 48 10.16 -1.26 12.03
C PHE A 48 9.79 0.23 11.95
N THR A 49 9.18 0.77 13.01
CA THR A 49 8.72 2.16 13.10
C THR A 49 8.86 2.68 14.52
N SER A 50 8.96 4.00 14.68
CA SER A 50 8.83 4.70 15.98
C SER A 50 7.37 4.96 16.38
N LEU A 51 6.42 4.25 15.77
CA LEU A 51 5.00 4.38 16.04
C LEU A 51 4.69 3.95 17.48
N SER A 52 3.79 4.67 18.15
CA SER A 52 3.36 4.31 19.51
C SER A 52 2.81 2.88 19.54
N ASN A 53 3.18 2.12 20.56
CA ASN A 53 2.65 0.76 20.77
C ASN A 53 1.13 0.76 20.97
N ASN A 54 0.55 1.87 21.42
CA ASN A 54 -0.90 2.03 21.57
C ASN A 54 -1.64 2.15 20.22
N HIS A 55 -0.94 2.57 19.17
CA HIS A 55 -1.54 2.67 17.85
C HIS A 55 -1.90 1.26 17.34
N PRO A 56 -3.03 1.02 16.65
CA PRO A 56 -3.43 -0.30 16.16
C PRO A 56 -2.34 -1.05 15.38
N MET A 57 -1.69 -0.34 14.44
CA MET A 57 -0.51 -0.86 13.72
C MET A 57 0.70 -1.10 14.65
N GLY A 58 0.90 -0.23 15.64
CA GLY A 58 1.99 -0.33 16.60
C GLY A 58 1.86 -1.56 17.49
N HIS A 59 0.66 -1.85 18.00
CA HIS A 59 0.36 -3.08 18.74
C HIS A 59 0.76 -4.34 17.94
N TYR A 60 0.35 -4.40 16.67
CA TYR A 60 0.67 -5.53 15.81
C TYR A 60 2.18 -5.64 15.55
N LEU A 61 2.84 -4.53 15.22
CA LEU A 61 4.28 -4.51 14.93
C LEU A 61 5.13 -4.82 16.15
N GLU A 62 4.72 -4.38 17.35
CA GLU A 62 5.39 -4.70 18.60
C GLU A 62 5.24 -6.20 18.91
N ALA A 63 4.02 -6.73 18.84
CA ALA A 63 3.79 -8.17 19.02
C ALA A 63 4.60 -9.00 18.00
N LEU A 64 4.65 -8.54 16.74
CA LEU A 64 5.43 -9.17 15.68
C LEU A 64 6.94 -9.12 15.99
N HIS A 65 7.46 -7.99 16.48
CA HIS A 65 8.86 -7.84 16.86
C HIS A 65 9.27 -8.83 17.97
N HIS A 66 8.38 -9.06 18.95
CA HIS A 66 8.60 -10.01 20.06
C HIS A 66 8.42 -11.48 19.68
N THR A 67 8.13 -11.82 18.41
CA THR A 67 8.07 -13.23 17.96
C THR A 67 9.45 -13.90 17.84
N GLY A 68 10.53 -13.20 18.19
CA GLY A 68 11.89 -13.73 18.13
C GLY A 68 12.32 -13.95 16.68
N TYR A 69 12.67 -15.18 16.32
CA TYR A 69 13.25 -15.51 15.01
C TYR A 69 12.30 -15.26 13.82
N TYR A 70 10.99 -15.22 14.05
CA TYR A 70 10.00 -15.03 12.98
C TYR A 70 10.08 -13.61 12.37
N TYR A 71 10.36 -12.60 13.18
CA TYR A 71 10.54 -11.21 12.72
C TYR A 71 11.71 -11.03 11.72
N PRO A 72 12.96 -11.44 12.03
CA PRO A 72 14.06 -11.37 11.06
C PRO A 72 13.86 -12.35 9.91
N PHE A 73 13.16 -13.49 10.08
CA PHE A 73 12.82 -14.39 8.98
C PHE A 73 11.98 -13.69 7.89
N ILE A 74 10.96 -12.91 8.28
CA ILE A 74 10.21 -12.07 7.32
C ILE A 74 11.15 -11.08 6.62
N GLY A 75 12.08 -10.48 7.38
CA GLY A 75 13.09 -9.58 6.83
C GLY A 75 13.96 -10.24 5.76
N VAL A 76 14.45 -11.45 6.02
CA VAL A 76 15.21 -12.26 5.05
C VAL A 76 14.38 -12.49 3.79
N LEU A 77 13.13 -12.93 3.92
CA LEU A 77 12.26 -13.14 2.75
C LEU A 77 12.05 -11.86 1.94
N GLN A 78 11.88 -10.70 2.60
CA GLN A 78 11.75 -9.41 1.93
C GLN A 78 13.00 -9.02 1.15
N VAL A 79 14.18 -9.13 1.77
CA VAL A 79 15.46 -8.82 1.12
C VAL A 79 15.73 -9.80 -0.02
N THR A 80 15.51 -11.11 0.18
CA THR A 80 15.64 -12.12 -0.87
C THR A 80 14.72 -11.82 -2.06
N ALA A 81 13.45 -11.51 -1.82
CA ALA A 81 12.51 -11.14 -2.89
C ALA A 81 13.01 -9.92 -3.69
N ALA A 82 13.52 -8.90 -3.00
CA ALA A 82 14.06 -7.69 -3.62
C ALA A 82 15.33 -7.96 -4.46
N LEU A 83 16.28 -8.76 -3.93
CA LEU A 83 17.50 -9.12 -4.66
C LEU A 83 17.18 -9.96 -5.90
N LEU A 84 16.26 -10.93 -5.80
CA LEU A 84 15.80 -11.70 -6.94
C LEU A 84 15.11 -10.81 -7.99
N LEU A 85 14.35 -9.80 -7.57
CA LEU A 85 13.75 -8.82 -8.48
C LEU A 85 14.80 -8.02 -9.25
N LEU A 86 15.95 -7.67 -8.66
CA LEU A 86 17.01 -6.90 -9.33
C LEU A 86 17.79 -7.73 -10.35
N LEU A 87 17.94 -9.03 -10.11
CA LEU A 87 18.64 -9.95 -11.01
C LEU A 87 17.73 -10.35 -12.21
N PRO A 88 18.09 -10.03 -13.46
CA PRO A 88 17.21 -10.28 -14.63
C PRO A 88 16.80 -11.75 -14.82
N GLY A 89 17.66 -12.69 -14.43
CA GLY A 89 17.40 -14.12 -14.53
C GLY A 89 16.35 -14.64 -13.54
N THR A 90 16.31 -14.07 -12.33
CA THR A 90 15.47 -14.56 -11.22
C THR A 90 14.29 -13.65 -10.88
N ALA A 91 14.09 -12.57 -11.64
CA ALA A 91 13.03 -11.60 -11.40
C ALA A 91 11.61 -12.19 -11.28
N VAL A 92 11.33 -13.31 -11.95
CA VAL A 92 10.05 -14.02 -11.82
C VAL A 92 9.88 -14.60 -10.42
N LEU A 93 10.91 -15.30 -9.92
CA LEU A 93 10.90 -15.86 -8.57
C LEU A 93 10.79 -14.73 -7.53
N GLY A 94 11.49 -13.63 -7.77
CA GLY A 94 11.37 -12.40 -6.98
C GLY A 94 9.92 -11.91 -6.93
N ALA A 95 9.26 -11.72 -8.08
CA ALA A 95 7.88 -11.24 -8.15
C ALA A 95 6.87 -12.20 -7.49
N VAL A 96 7.06 -13.53 -7.66
CA VAL A 96 6.21 -14.55 -7.03
C VAL A 96 6.38 -14.55 -5.51
N LEU A 97 7.61 -14.46 -5.00
CA LEU A 97 7.90 -14.37 -3.56
C LEU A 97 7.42 -13.05 -2.96
N TYR A 98 7.52 -11.96 -3.71
CA TYR A 98 7.13 -10.61 -3.28
C TYR A 98 5.61 -10.51 -3.06
N LEU A 99 4.80 -11.12 -3.94
CA LEU A 99 3.35 -10.96 -3.95
C LEU A 99 2.68 -11.28 -2.61
N PRO A 100 2.84 -12.48 -2.01
CA PRO A 100 2.16 -12.80 -0.76
C PRO A 100 2.57 -11.87 0.39
N ILE A 101 3.84 -11.43 0.41
CA ILE A 101 4.36 -10.54 1.45
C ILE A 101 3.73 -9.14 1.33
N ILE A 102 3.77 -8.54 0.13
CA ILE A 102 3.20 -7.18 -0.04
C ILE A 102 1.68 -7.18 0.06
N LEU A 103 1.01 -8.25 -0.38
CA LEU A 103 -0.43 -8.39 -0.25
C LEU A 103 -0.84 -8.44 1.22
N ASN A 104 -0.11 -9.19 2.05
CA ASN A 104 -0.39 -9.24 3.49
C ASN A 104 -0.20 -7.86 4.16
N ILE A 105 0.89 -7.15 3.82
CA ILE A 105 1.13 -5.77 4.30
C ILE A 105 0.03 -4.82 3.83
N CYS A 106 -0.44 -4.94 2.59
CA CYS A 106 -1.51 -4.12 2.02
C CYS A 106 -2.83 -4.35 2.78
N ILE A 107 -3.23 -5.61 2.95
CA ILE A 107 -4.46 -5.96 3.69
C ILE A 107 -4.38 -5.45 5.13
N LEU A 108 -3.25 -5.65 5.81
CA LEU A 108 -3.03 -5.14 7.17
C LEU A 108 -3.15 -3.60 7.22
N SER A 109 -2.47 -2.90 6.30
CA SER A 109 -2.48 -1.43 6.25
C SER A 109 -3.89 -0.88 6.06
N LEU A 110 -4.69 -1.52 5.20
CA LEU A 110 -6.09 -1.16 4.98
C LEU A 110 -6.97 -1.47 6.20
N ALA A 111 -6.79 -2.64 6.82
CA ALA A 111 -7.58 -3.07 7.97
C ALA A 111 -7.45 -2.11 9.16
N VAL A 112 -6.22 -1.65 9.44
CA VAL A 112 -5.95 -0.72 10.55
C VAL A 112 -5.87 0.74 10.14
N ARG A 113 -6.19 1.06 8.88
CA ARG A 113 -6.12 2.42 8.30
C ARG A 113 -4.78 3.11 8.56
N PHE A 114 -3.69 2.36 8.43
CA PHE A 114 -2.35 2.83 8.76
C PHE A 114 -1.81 3.77 7.67
N ASP A 115 -1.68 5.05 8.03
CA ASP A 115 -1.33 6.13 7.10
C ASP A 115 0.04 5.94 6.43
N GLY A 116 1.03 5.41 7.18
CA GLY A 116 2.40 5.24 6.69
C GLY A 116 2.56 4.32 5.46
N SER A 117 1.61 3.41 5.22
CA SER A 117 1.61 2.55 4.02
C SER A 117 0.26 2.43 3.32
N LEU A 118 -0.70 3.31 3.65
CA LEU A 118 -2.06 3.25 3.11
C LEU A 118 -2.09 3.44 1.59
N LEU A 119 -1.24 4.34 1.07
CA LEU A 119 -1.10 4.58 -0.36
C LEU A 119 -0.01 3.69 -1.00
N THR A 120 1.12 3.51 -0.34
CA THR A 120 2.28 2.85 -0.94
C THR A 120 2.07 1.34 -1.11
N SER A 121 1.46 0.66 -0.13
CA SER A 121 1.31 -0.79 -0.19
C SER A 121 0.36 -1.28 -1.30
N PRO A 122 -0.81 -0.66 -1.59
CA PRO A 122 -1.61 -1.03 -2.76
C PRO A 122 -0.87 -0.77 -4.08
N LEU A 123 -0.13 0.33 -4.20
CA LEU A 123 0.66 0.63 -5.40
C LEU A 123 1.76 -0.41 -5.63
N MET A 124 2.39 -0.89 -4.56
CA MET A 124 3.39 -1.96 -4.64
C MET A 124 2.75 -3.31 -5.05
N VAL A 125 1.53 -3.62 -4.57
CA VAL A 125 0.76 -4.78 -5.06
C VAL A 125 0.52 -4.66 -6.56
N LEU A 126 0.00 -3.51 -7.03
CA LEU A 126 -0.29 -3.26 -8.44
C LEU A 126 0.97 -3.34 -9.32
N ALA A 127 2.09 -2.77 -8.86
CA ALA A 127 3.37 -2.86 -9.55
C ALA A 127 3.87 -4.30 -9.65
N ASN A 128 3.69 -5.11 -8.60
CA ASN A 128 4.08 -6.52 -8.62
C ASN A 128 3.14 -7.37 -9.50
N LEU A 129 1.83 -7.09 -9.50
CA LEU A 129 0.88 -7.70 -10.42
C LEU A 129 1.25 -7.39 -11.88
N TYR A 130 1.63 -6.15 -12.18
CA TYR A 130 2.17 -5.80 -13.49
C TYR A 130 3.41 -6.64 -13.85
N LEU A 131 4.34 -6.85 -12.91
CA LEU A 131 5.52 -7.70 -13.17
C LEU A 131 5.14 -9.15 -13.46
N LEU A 132 4.16 -9.71 -12.75
CA LEU A 132 3.65 -11.05 -13.04
C LEU A 132 3.04 -11.14 -14.44
N CYS A 133 2.26 -10.13 -14.86
CA CYS A 133 1.78 -10.03 -16.24
C CYS A 133 2.92 -9.85 -17.26
N TRP A 134 3.98 -9.11 -16.89
CA TRP A 134 5.17 -8.89 -17.71
C TRP A 134 6.02 -10.13 -17.89
N TYR A 135 5.95 -11.09 -16.95
CA TYR A 135 6.60 -12.39 -16.99
C TYR A 135 5.63 -13.54 -17.27
N TYR A 136 4.45 -13.23 -17.83
CA TYR A 136 3.41 -14.21 -18.14
C TYR A 136 3.94 -15.41 -18.95
N ASP A 137 4.83 -15.18 -19.92
CA ASP A 137 5.50 -16.21 -20.72
C ASP A 137 6.20 -17.29 -19.88
N ARG A 138 6.69 -16.94 -18.69
CA ARG A 138 7.42 -17.82 -17.77
C ARG A 138 6.53 -18.45 -16.69
N ILE A 139 5.46 -17.77 -16.28
CA ILE A 139 4.55 -18.25 -15.22
C ILE A 139 3.32 -18.98 -15.75
N LYS A 140 3.01 -18.87 -17.04
CA LYS A 140 1.77 -19.42 -17.60
C LYS A 140 1.61 -20.93 -17.39
N PHE A 141 2.69 -21.66 -17.21
CA PHE A 141 2.69 -23.11 -16.92
C PHE A 141 2.14 -23.46 -15.53
N LEU A 142 2.03 -22.49 -14.63
CA LEU A 142 1.41 -22.67 -13.33
C LEU A 142 -0.12 -22.68 -13.41
N PHE A 143 -0.71 -22.24 -14.54
CA PHE A 143 -2.16 -22.21 -14.72
C PHE A 143 -2.67 -23.48 -15.41
N PRO A 144 -3.81 -24.04 -14.95
CA PRO A 144 -4.35 -25.30 -15.46
C PRO A 144 -4.89 -25.23 -16.90
N PHE A 145 -4.94 -24.04 -17.50
CA PHE A 145 -5.56 -23.78 -18.80
C PHE A 145 -4.54 -23.58 -19.93
N THR A 146 -3.24 -23.77 -19.65
CA THR A 146 -2.17 -23.44 -20.58
C THR A 146 -1.52 -24.71 -21.12
N GLN A 147 -1.50 -24.86 -22.45
CA GLN A 147 -0.76 -25.95 -23.07
C GLN A 147 0.74 -25.63 -23.15
N PRO A 148 1.64 -26.62 -23.05
CA PRO A 148 3.07 -26.42 -23.26
C PRO A 148 3.32 -25.87 -24.67
N PRO A 149 4.24 -24.92 -24.86
CA PRO A 149 4.40 -24.24 -26.12
C PRO A 149 5.15 -25.15 -27.10
N ALA A 150 4.72 -25.18 -28.35
CA ALA A 150 5.64 -25.53 -29.44
C ALA A 150 6.80 -24.51 -29.42
N PRO A 151 8.06 -24.92 -29.70
CA PRO A 151 9.21 -24.04 -29.67
C PRO A 151 9.01 -22.87 -30.64
N ALA A 152 8.67 -21.70 -30.10
CA ALA A 152 8.45 -20.50 -30.89
C ALA A 152 9.80 -19.85 -31.21
N ALA A 153 10.09 -19.70 -32.50
CA ALA A 153 11.22 -18.94 -32.99
C ALA A 153 11.23 -17.52 -32.39
N LEU A 154 12.41 -17.04 -32.00
CA LEU A 154 12.63 -15.70 -31.47
C LEU A 154 12.00 -14.68 -32.44
N PRO A 155 10.93 -13.96 -32.06
CA PRO A 155 10.31 -13.01 -32.97
C PRO A 155 11.28 -11.86 -33.23
N ALA A 156 11.39 -11.47 -34.51
CA ALA A 156 12.22 -10.35 -34.94
C ALA A 156 11.92 -9.10 -34.10
N GLN A 157 12.99 -8.48 -33.62
CA GLN A 157 12.99 -7.50 -32.54
C GLN A 157 12.60 -6.10 -33.04
N ASN A 158 11.43 -5.96 -33.66
CA ASN A 158 10.90 -4.66 -34.01
C ASN A 158 10.26 -4.03 -32.76
N SER A 159 11.06 -3.26 -32.02
CA SER A 159 10.54 -2.53 -30.86
C SER A 159 9.75 -1.31 -31.31
N SER A 160 8.48 -1.25 -30.92
CA SER A 160 7.68 -0.05 -31.12
C SER A 160 8.07 1.03 -30.11
N ASN A 161 8.26 2.24 -30.62
CA ASN A 161 8.53 3.45 -29.84
C ASN A 161 7.23 4.22 -29.49
N LYS A 162 6.07 3.81 -30.01
CA LYS A 162 4.83 4.52 -29.74
C LYS A 162 4.51 4.53 -28.24
N PHE A 163 4.36 5.71 -27.67
CA PHE A 163 4.01 5.88 -26.26
C PHE A 163 2.60 5.27 -26.01
N PRO A 164 2.45 4.33 -25.05
CA PRO A 164 1.20 3.63 -24.81
C PRO A 164 0.26 4.49 -23.93
N THR A 165 -0.32 5.54 -24.51
CA THR A 165 -1.19 6.50 -23.79
C THR A 165 -2.31 5.83 -23.01
N ALA A 166 -3.01 4.87 -23.62
CA ALA A 166 -4.11 4.14 -22.96
C ALA A 166 -3.66 3.37 -21.71
N PHE A 167 -2.46 2.78 -21.75
CA PHE A 167 -1.89 2.08 -20.59
C PHE A 167 -1.62 3.05 -19.44
N PHE A 168 -0.90 4.15 -19.71
CA PHE A 168 -0.56 5.12 -18.68
C PHE A 168 -1.78 5.90 -18.18
N ALA A 169 -2.79 6.15 -19.03
CA ALA A 169 -4.08 6.67 -18.59
C ALA A 169 -4.79 5.70 -17.64
N GLY A 170 -4.76 4.39 -17.93
CA GLY A 170 -5.25 3.35 -17.04
C GLY A 170 -4.50 3.30 -15.70
N VAL A 171 -3.17 3.42 -15.71
CA VAL A 171 -2.36 3.54 -14.49
C VAL A 171 -2.79 4.75 -13.67
N ALA A 172 -2.91 5.94 -14.29
CA ALA A 172 -3.35 7.15 -13.59
C ALA A 172 -4.76 7.00 -13.01
N ALA A 173 -5.70 6.44 -13.77
CA ALA A 173 -7.05 6.13 -13.30
C ALA A 173 -7.03 5.16 -12.10
N THR A 174 -6.17 4.13 -12.15
CA THR A 174 -6.05 3.14 -11.08
C THR A 174 -5.48 3.77 -9.81
N VAL A 175 -4.45 4.62 -9.93
CA VAL A 175 -3.91 5.40 -8.81
C VAL A 175 -4.97 6.31 -8.22
N ALA A 176 -5.75 7.01 -9.06
CA ALA A 176 -6.86 7.84 -8.60
C ALA A 176 -7.93 7.02 -7.84
N LEU A 177 -8.28 5.82 -8.32
CA LEU A 177 -9.21 4.93 -7.62
C LEU A 177 -8.67 4.46 -6.28
N VAL A 178 -7.37 4.16 -6.17
CA VAL A 178 -6.72 3.84 -4.90
C VAL A 178 -6.81 5.03 -3.94
N VAL A 179 -6.49 6.25 -4.42
CA VAL A 179 -6.60 7.48 -3.62
C VAL A 179 -8.03 7.68 -3.13
N VAL A 180 -9.03 7.56 -4.02
CA VAL A 180 -10.45 7.66 -3.64
C VAL A 180 -10.80 6.63 -2.57
N GLY A 181 -10.43 5.36 -2.77
CA GLY A 181 -10.70 4.28 -1.82
C GLY A 181 -10.06 4.49 -0.44
N ILE A 182 -8.85 5.05 -0.36
CA ILE A 182 -8.23 5.36 0.94
C ILE A 182 -8.75 6.66 1.56
N THR A 183 -9.34 7.55 0.77
CA THR A 183 -10.00 8.77 1.27
C THR A 183 -11.44 8.52 1.73
N SER A 184 -12.05 7.39 1.36
CA SER A 184 -13.41 7.04 1.79
C SER A 184 -13.49 6.57 3.25
N PHE A 185 -12.37 6.48 3.96
CA PHE A 185 -12.40 6.25 5.41
C PHE A 185 -12.88 7.52 6.12
N ASP A 186 -14.02 7.43 6.82
CA ASP A 186 -14.61 8.55 7.57
C ASP A 186 -13.63 9.16 8.58
N ILE A 187 -12.81 8.31 9.21
CA ILE A 187 -11.90 8.67 10.30
C ILE A 187 -10.64 7.82 10.18
N LYS A 188 -9.47 8.42 10.44
CA LYS A 188 -8.19 7.71 10.47
C LYS A 188 -7.47 7.91 11.80
N PRO A 189 -6.73 6.90 12.29
CA PRO A 189 -5.96 7.03 13.52
C PRO A 189 -4.76 7.98 13.39
N TYR A 190 -4.20 8.13 12.17
CA TYR A 190 -2.96 8.86 11.87
C TYR A 190 -1.74 8.42 12.70
N ASN A 191 -0.55 8.77 12.24
CA ASN A 191 0.68 8.34 12.93
C ASN A 191 0.96 9.12 14.22
N THR A 192 0.41 10.34 14.35
CA THR A 192 0.60 11.20 15.53
C THR A 192 -0.74 11.69 16.09
N LEU A 193 -0.77 11.97 17.40
CA LEU A 193 -1.94 12.55 18.06
C LEU A 193 -2.34 13.90 17.45
N ALA A 194 -1.37 14.72 17.06
CA ALA A 194 -1.62 16.03 16.46
C ALA A 194 -2.32 15.93 15.10
N ASP A 195 -1.82 15.06 14.22
CA ASP A 195 -2.41 14.81 12.90
C ASP A 195 -3.81 14.19 13.04
N CYS A 196 -3.97 13.27 14.00
CA CYS A 196 -5.27 12.69 14.32
C CYS A 196 -6.29 13.76 14.72
N ARG A 197 -5.95 14.67 15.63
CA ARG A 197 -6.87 15.72 16.09
C ARG A 197 -7.17 16.75 15.00
N MET A 198 -6.23 16.99 14.10
CA MET A 198 -6.40 17.95 13.01
C MET A 198 -7.59 17.62 12.12
N GLN A 199 -7.91 16.34 11.92
CA GLN A 199 -9.05 15.90 11.09
C GLN A 199 -10.42 16.34 11.65
N PHE A 200 -10.50 16.68 12.94
CA PHE A 200 -11.75 17.08 13.60
C PHE A 200 -11.85 18.58 13.87
N LYS A 201 -10.80 19.35 13.55
CA LYS A 201 -10.74 20.78 13.88
C LYS A 201 -11.84 21.56 13.14
N GLY A 202 -12.68 22.26 13.89
CA GLY A 202 -13.76 23.08 13.32
C GLY A 202 -15.01 22.30 12.91
N GLY A 203 -15.10 21.01 13.25
CA GLY A 203 -16.29 20.20 13.06
C GLY A 203 -17.26 20.28 14.24
N THR A 204 -18.45 19.70 14.07
CA THR A 204 -19.49 19.60 15.12
C THR A 204 -19.23 18.50 16.14
N ARG A 205 -18.18 17.69 15.95
CA ARG A 205 -17.83 16.51 16.79
C ARG A 205 -16.37 16.53 17.22
N THR A 206 -15.86 17.71 17.58
CA THR A 206 -14.46 17.91 17.98
C THR A 206 -14.14 17.19 19.29
N GLN A 207 -15.04 17.17 20.28
CA GLN A 207 -14.81 16.47 21.54
C GLN A 207 -14.77 14.95 21.34
N ALA A 208 -15.72 14.40 20.58
CA ALA A 208 -15.75 12.99 20.21
C ALA A 208 -14.49 12.59 19.43
N GLY A 209 -14.06 13.43 18.49
CA GLY A 209 -12.85 13.22 17.70
C GLY A 209 -11.56 13.26 18.52
N ASN A 210 -11.45 14.21 19.45
CA ASN A 210 -10.33 14.26 20.39
C ASN A 210 -10.30 13.00 21.27
N ARG A 211 -11.45 12.53 21.76
CA ARG A 211 -11.56 11.28 22.52
C ARG A 211 -11.13 10.07 21.69
N PHE A 212 -11.57 9.97 20.44
CA PHE A 212 -11.10 8.94 19.51
C PHE A 212 -9.56 8.93 19.42
N CYS A 213 -8.95 10.09 19.22
CA CYS A 213 -7.50 10.19 19.13
C CYS A 213 -6.79 9.83 20.45
N GLU A 214 -7.35 10.21 21.60
CA GLU A 214 -6.85 9.79 22.93
C GLU A 214 -6.92 8.28 23.14
N CYS A 215 -8.05 7.67 22.78
CA CYS A 215 -8.25 6.23 22.84
C CYS A 215 -7.18 5.46 22.04
N ILE A 216 -6.83 5.96 20.85
CA ILE A 216 -5.82 5.36 19.99
C ILE A 216 -4.40 5.61 20.48
N HIS A 217 -4.03 6.86 20.77
CA HIS A 217 -2.63 7.22 21.00
C HIS A 217 -2.19 7.02 22.46
N ASN A 218 -3.09 7.14 23.42
CA ASN A 218 -2.78 7.11 24.86
C ASN A 218 -3.35 5.89 25.59
N GLN A 219 -4.55 5.41 25.23
CA GLN A 219 -5.17 4.26 25.92
C GLN A 219 -4.85 2.92 25.26
N GLY A 220 -4.64 2.89 23.94
CA GLY A 220 -4.35 1.66 23.18
C GLY A 220 -5.55 0.72 23.07
N ILE A 221 -6.77 1.26 23.01
CA ILE A 221 -7.96 0.41 22.78
C ILE A 221 -8.09 0.02 21.30
N PRO A 222 -8.78 -1.09 20.97
CA PRO A 222 -8.98 -1.51 19.59
C PRO A 222 -9.66 -0.43 18.72
N LEU A 223 -9.25 -0.35 17.44
CA LEU A 223 -9.77 0.64 16.50
C LEU A 223 -11.30 0.59 16.39
N ASP A 224 -11.88 -0.61 16.32
CA ASP A 224 -13.33 -0.78 16.21
C ASP A 224 -14.08 -0.26 17.45
N GLN A 225 -13.49 -0.43 18.64
CA GLN A 225 -14.05 0.11 19.88
C GLN A 225 -13.97 1.64 19.89
N ALA A 226 -12.82 2.22 19.55
CA ALA A 226 -12.66 3.67 19.45
C ALA A 226 -13.64 4.28 18.43
N MET A 227 -13.85 3.61 17.29
CA MET A 227 -14.83 4.02 16.29
C MET A 227 -16.27 3.92 16.79
N ALA A 228 -16.61 2.86 17.55
CA ALA A 228 -17.92 2.71 18.14
C ALA A 228 -18.22 3.83 19.14
N GLU A 229 -17.26 4.15 20.02
CA GLU A 229 -17.36 5.26 20.96
C GLU A 229 -17.53 6.60 20.23
N TYR A 230 -16.73 6.84 19.18
CA TYR A 230 -16.87 8.06 18.37
C TYR A 230 -18.27 8.19 17.75
N ARG A 231 -18.82 7.10 17.19
CA ARG A 231 -20.12 7.11 16.52
C ARG A 231 -21.29 7.29 17.49
N GLN A 232 -21.16 6.78 18.71
CA GLN A 232 -22.20 6.89 19.75
C GLN A 232 -22.16 8.21 20.50
N ALA A 233 -21.03 8.94 20.48
CA ALA A 233 -20.92 10.24 21.14
C ALA A 233 -21.92 11.27 20.57
N PRO A 234 -22.46 12.18 21.40
CA PRO A 234 -23.24 13.31 20.92
C PRO A 234 -22.36 14.32 20.18
N ASP A 235 -22.99 15.21 19.43
CA ASP A 235 -22.34 16.40 18.87
C ASP A 235 -21.93 17.37 19.99
N ASP A 236 -20.93 18.19 19.72
CA ASP A 236 -20.43 19.20 20.65
C ASP A 236 -21.56 20.17 21.02
N PRO A 237 -21.63 20.64 22.29
CA PRO A 237 -22.59 21.66 22.67
C PRO A 237 -22.38 22.92 21.83
N ALA A 238 -23.48 23.53 21.38
CA ALA A 238 -23.45 24.76 20.61
C ALA A 238 -22.58 25.80 21.33
N SER A 239 -21.62 26.38 20.61
CA SER A 239 -20.74 27.40 21.19
C SER A 239 -21.59 28.54 21.74
N PRO A 240 -21.38 29.00 22.97
CA PRO A 240 -22.08 30.18 23.47
C PRO A 240 -21.78 31.36 22.53
N PRO A 241 -22.79 32.21 22.22
CA PRO A 241 -22.55 33.38 21.38
C PRO A 241 -21.42 34.21 21.98
N LEU A 242 -20.50 34.66 21.12
CA LEU A 242 -19.43 35.57 21.51
C LEU A 242 -20.02 36.74 22.30
N PRO A 243 -19.47 37.10 23.47
CA PRO A 243 -19.96 38.23 24.23
C PRO A 243 -19.91 39.46 23.33
N ALA A 244 -21.06 40.14 23.21
CA ALA A 244 -21.16 41.38 22.46
C ALA A 244 -20.09 42.36 22.97
N VAL A 245 -19.24 42.84 22.07
CA VAL A 245 -18.26 43.87 22.37
C VAL A 245 -19.04 45.13 22.74
N SER A 246 -19.24 45.35 24.04
CA SER A 246 -19.76 46.61 24.57
C SER A 246 -18.77 47.71 24.23
N THR A 247 -19.08 48.47 23.19
CA THR A 247 -18.44 49.75 22.91
C THR A 247 -18.90 50.74 23.98
N SER A 248 -18.19 50.77 25.11
CA SER A 248 -18.31 51.86 26.07
C SER A 248 -17.73 53.12 25.42
N VAL A 249 -18.60 53.90 24.79
CA VAL A 249 -18.32 55.27 24.36
C VAL A 249 -18.02 56.09 25.61
N VAL A 250 -16.75 56.46 25.78
CA VAL A 250 -16.30 57.44 26.77
C VAL A 250 -16.97 58.77 26.43
N ARG A 251 -17.77 59.29 27.36
CA ARG A 251 -18.22 60.69 27.38
C ARG A 251 -17.28 61.50 28.25
#